data_AF-A0AAV1KYV5-F1
#
_entry.id   AF-A0AAV1KYV5-F1
#
_cell.length_a   1.000
_cell.length_b   1.000
_cell.length_c   1.000
_cell.angle_alpha   90.00
_cell.angle_beta   90.00
_cell.angle_gamma   90.00
#
_symmetry.space_group_name_H-M   'P 1'
#
loop_
_entity.id
_entity.type
_entity.pdbx_description
1 polymer ?
#
loop_
_entity_poly.entity_id
_entity_poly.type
_entity_poly.pdbx_seq_one_letter_code
_entity_poly.pdbx_strand_id
1 'polypeptide(L)'
;MMHLTNLKQDLEIRFPDTSHGDQWIINPFTCDLNTVQMNLKEKEQLIDLMSDESLRSIFKTTDLSKFWIMTEKEYPLLFKTSLLELLPFASTYLCETAFSTLTAIKTKYRSKLNVEPDLRVSVSDNISPRINILTASVQAQGSH
;
A
#
# COMPACT_ATOMS: atom_id res chain seq x y z
N MET A 1 9.38 -29.51 6.25
CA MET A 1 9.65 -28.67 7.44
C MET A 1 10.58 -27.50 7.13
N MET A 2 11.75 -27.70 6.51
CA MET A 2 12.73 -26.62 6.23
C MET A 2 12.20 -25.45 5.37
N HIS A 3 11.28 -25.72 4.43
CA HIS A 3 10.72 -24.68 3.55
C HIS A 3 9.88 -23.63 4.30
N LEU A 4 9.04 -24.07 5.24
CA LEU A 4 8.21 -23.15 6.03
C LEU A 4 9.04 -22.32 7.01
N THR A 5 10.12 -22.89 7.54
CA THR A 5 11.05 -22.17 8.41
C THR A 5 11.84 -21.11 7.65
N ASN A 6 12.31 -21.43 6.45
CA ASN A 6 13.01 -20.44 5.60
C ASN A 6 12.07 -19.32 5.16
N LEU A 7 10.83 -19.65 4.78
CA LEU A 7 9.83 -18.65 4.43
C LEU A 7 9.53 -17.73 5.63
N LYS A 8 9.36 -18.30 6.82
CA LYS A 8 9.17 -17.52 8.05
C LYS A 8 10.33 -16.57 8.30
N GLN A 9 11.58 -17.04 8.17
CA GLN A 9 12.77 -16.23 8.40
C GLN A 9 12.91 -15.10 7.36
N ASP A 10 12.64 -15.38 6.09
CA ASP A 10 12.62 -14.35 5.04
C ASP A 10 11.54 -13.30 5.31
N LEU A 11 10.36 -13.73 5.79
CA LEU A 11 9.30 -12.82 6.18
C LEU A 11 9.71 -11.97 7.39
N GLU A 12 10.33 -12.54 8.43
CA GLU A 12 10.79 -11.77 9.60
C GLU A 12 11.92 -10.78 9.25
N ILE A 13 12.77 -11.10 8.26
CA ILE A 13 13.82 -10.19 7.77
C ILE A 13 13.23 -9.04 6.95
N ARG A 14 12.24 -9.35 6.08
CA ARG A 14 11.60 -8.34 5.21
C ARG A 14 10.54 -7.52 5.93
N PHE A 15 9.89 -8.14 6.91
CA PHE A 15 8.82 -7.59 7.72
C PHE A 15 9.20 -7.80 9.19
N PRO A 16 10.23 -7.07 9.69
CA PRO A 16 10.54 -7.08 11.10
C PRO A 16 9.28 -6.69 11.86
N ASP A 17 8.97 -7.46 12.90
CA ASP A 17 7.78 -7.33 13.69
C ASP A 17 7.78 -5.94 14.35
N THR A 18 7.07 -4.97 13.78
CA THR A 18 6.82 -3.64 14.39
C THR A 18 5.72 -3.76 15.45
N SER A 19 5.75 -4.83 16.24
CA SER A 19 4.62 -5.29 17.04
C SER A 19 4.37 -4.51 18.34
N HIS A 20 5.04 -3.38 18.58
CA HIS A 20 4.94 -2.71 19.89
C HIS A 20 4.78 -1.18 19.92
N GLY A 21 4.89 -0.46 18.79
CA GLY A 21 4.91 1.01 18.83
C GLY A 21 3.58 1.71 18.52
N ASP A 22 2.82 1.15 17.58
CA ASP A 22 2.00 2.00 16.71
C ASP A 22 0.51 1.65 16.66
N GLN A 23 -0.04 1.11 17.76
CA GLN A 23 -1.49 0.91 17.89
C GLN A 23 -2.29 2.20 17.67
N TRP A 24 -1.68 3.37 17.95
CA TRP A 24 -2.26 4.68 17.65
C TRP A 24 -2.48 4.91 16.15
N ILE A 25 -1.74 4.25 15.26
CA ILE A 25 -1.95 4.34 13.80
C ILE A 25 -3.23 3.60 13.41
N ILE A 26 -3.53 2.49 14.08
CA ILE A 26 -4.76 1.71 13.84
C ILE A 26 -5.96 2.41 14.49
N ASN A 27 -5.80 2.90 15.71
CA ASN A 27 -6.84 3.65 16.41
C ASN A 27 -6.21 4.74 17.29
N PRO A 28 -6.15 5.98 16.80
CA PRO A 28 -5.55 7.07 17.57
C PRO A 28 -6.39 7.44 18.80
N PHE A 29 -7.70 7.18 18.78
CA PHE A 29 -8.64 7.57 19.84
C PHE A 29 -8.70 6.62 21.04
N THR A 30 -7.94 5.52 21.04
CA THR A 30 -7.90 4.54 22.12
C THR A 30 -6.49 4.19 22.57
N CYS A 31 -5.48 4.93 22.13
CA CYS A 31 -4.09 4.64 22.45
C CYS A 31 -3.68 5.15 23.85
N ASP A 32 -2.74 4.45 24.49
CA ASP A 32 -2.05 4.94 25.69
C ASP A 32 -0.83 5.78 25.30
N LEU A 33 -0.88 7.09 25.56
CA LEU A 33 0.19 8.05 25.26
C LEU A 33 1.51 7.75 26.01
N ASN A 34 1.46 6.95 27.08
CA ASN A 34 2.64 6.55 27.84
C ASN A 34 3.43 5.44 27.16
N THR A 35 2.77 4.59 26.37
CA THR A 35 3.42 3.48 25.65
C THR A 35 3.93 3.89 24.28
N VAL A 36 3.40 4.98 23.71
CA VAL A 36 3.78 5.46 22.38
C VAL A 36 5.15 6.15 22.41
N GLN A 37 6.04 5.64 21.56
CA GLN A 37 7.36 6.22 21.30
C GLN A 37 7.24 7.30 20.23
N MET A 38 7.09 8.54 20.67
CA MET A 38 6.93 9.73 19.84
C MET A 38 7.74 10.89 20.38
N ASN A 39 8.12 11.82 19.51
CA ASN A 39 8.65 13.11 19.95
C ASN A 39 7.54 13.99 20.54
N LEU A 40 7.93 15.05 21.24
CA LEU A 40 6.98 15.93 21.93
C LEU A 40 5.91 16.53 20.99
N LYS A 41 6.31 16.96 19.78
CA LYS A 41 5.39 17.59 18.81
C LYS A 41 4.38 16.60 18.24
N GLU A 42 4.80 15.35 18.03
CA GLU A 42 3.89 14.27 17.62
C GLU A 42 2.88 13.97 18.73
N LYS A 43 3.31 13.93 19.99
CA LYS A 43 2.41 13.73 21.12
C LYS A 43 1.40 14.88 21.26
N GLU A 44 1.82 16.12 21.08
CA GLU A 44 0.92 17.29 21.07
C GLU A 44 -0.14 17.15 19.97
N GLN A 45 0.27 16.86 18.73
CA GLN A 45 -0.66 16.61 17.63
C GLN A 45 -1.63 15.46 17.93
N LEU A 46 -1.14 14.37 18.55
CA LEU A 46 -1.98 13.22 18.87
C LEU A 46 -3.01 13.56 19.95
N ILE A 47 -2.62 14.32 20.98
CA ILE A 47 -3.54 14.79 22.02
C ILE A 47 -4.65 15.67 21.42
N ASP A 48 -4.28 16.61 20.55
CA ASP A 48 -5.24 17.49 19.87
C ASP A 48 -6.21 16.68 19.02
N LEU A 49 -5.69 15.74 18.21
CA LEU A 49 -6.51 14.84 17.38
C LEU A 49 -7.45 13.97 18.23
N MET A 50 -6.95 13.39 19.33
CA MET A 50 -7.73 12.54 20.25
C MET A 50 -8.90 13.30 20.91
N SER A 51 -8.73 14.61 21.09
CA SER A 51 -9.72 15.49 21.72
C SER A 51 -10.80 15.97 20.74
N ASP A 52 -10.63 15.75 19.45
CA ASP A 52 -11.57 16.16 18.41
C ASP A 52 -12.65 15.09 18.16
N GLU A 53 -13.85 15.34 18.70
CA GLU A 53 -15.02 14.46 18.52
C GLU A 53 -15.54 14.42 17.08
N SER A 54 -15.29 15.47 16.28
CA SER A 54 -15.69 15.49 14.87
C SER A 54 -14.82 14.52 14.06
N LEU A 55 -13.51 14.54 14.28
CA LEU A 55 -12.57 13.57 13.70
C LEU A 55 -12.85 12.17 14.21
N ARG A 56 -13.23 12.01 15.49
CA ARG A 56 -13.64 10.73 16.06
C ARG A 56 -14.87 10.14 15.38
N SER A 57 -15.83 10.98 15.01
CA SER A 57 -17.01 10.57 14.25
C SER A 57 -16.65 10.18 12.82
N ILE A 58 -15.82 11.00 12.14
CA ILE A 58 -15.34 10.74 10.77
C ILE A 58 -14.59 9.41 10.72
N PHE A 59 -13.69 9.15 11.67
CA PHE A 59 -12.92 7.92 11.77
C PHE A 59 -13.79 6.66 11.77
N LYS A 60 -14.94 6.67 12.47
CA LYS A 60 -15.86 5.52 12.52
C LYS A 60 -16.54 5.21 11.18
N THR A 61 -16.53 6.15 10.25
CA THR A 61 -17.23 6.05 8.95
C THR A 61 -16.29 6.02 7.76
N THR A 62 -14.98 6.09 7.99
CA THR A 62 -13.96 6.29 6.95
C THR A 62 -12.91 5.19 7.02
N ASP A 63 -12.41 4.75 5.86
CA ASP A 63 -11.29 3.81 5.80
C ASP A 63 -10.03 4.41 6.42
N LEU A 64 -9.19 3.58 7.06
CA LEU A 64 -8.00 4.02 7.78
C LEU A 64 -7.06 4.89 6.94
N SER A 65 -6.77 4.47 5.70
CA SER A 65 -5.90 5.22 4.79
C SER A 65 -6.49 6.57 4.41
N LYS A 66 -7.80 6.64 4.17
CA LYS A 66 -8.49 7.89 3.82
C LYS A 66 -8.50 8.85 5.00
N PHE A 67 -8.72 8.34 6.21
CA PHE A 67 -8.67 9.13 7.44
C PHE A 67 -7.31 9.81 7.59
N TRP A 68 -6.21 9.06 7.50
CA TRP A 68 -4.87 9.64 7.62
C TRP A 68 -4.57 10.68 6.52
N ILE A 69 -5.00 10.43 5.27
CA ILE A 69 -4.87 11.41 4.18
C ILE A 69 -5.62 12.72 4.50
N MET A 70 -6.82 12.64 5.08
CA MET A 70 -7.58 13.84 5.47
C MET A 70 -6.87 14.67 6.55
N THR A 71 -6.13 14.01 7.44
CA THR A 71 -5.39 14.66 8.53
C THR A 71 -4.07 15.30 8.10
N GLU A 72 -3.65 15.16 6.83
CA GLU A 72 -2.34 15.64 6.34
C GLU A 72 -2.06 17.11 6.65
N LYS A 73 -3.06 17.98 6.48
CA LYS A 73 -2.86 19.44 6.64
C LYS A 73 -2.77 19.87 8.10
N GLU A 74 -3.61 19.28 8.96
CA GLU A 74 -3.73 19.68 10.37
C GLU A 74 -2.71 18.93 11.24
N TYR A 75 -2.41 17.68 10.91
CA TYR A 75 -1.52 16.81 11.67
C TYR A 75 -0.43 16.18 10.79
N PRO A 76 0.43 17.01 10.14
CA PRO A 76 1.41 16.53 9.16
C PRO A 76 2.45 15.55 9.73
N LEU A 77 2.77 15.62 11.02
CA LEU A 77 3.73 14.70 11.64
C LEU A 77 3.09 13.31 11.80
N LEU A 78 1.86 13.27 12.32
CA LEU A 78 1.10 12.03 12.46
C LEU A 78 0.79 11.39 11.10
N PHE A 79 0.39 12.20 10.12
CA PHE A 79 0.18 11.73 8.75
C PHE A 79 1.44 11.08 8.17
N LYS A 80 2.60 11.74 8.31
CA LYS A 80 3.86 11.20 7.79
C LYS A 80 4.19 9.85 8.42
N THR A 81 4.08 9.72 9.74
CA THR A 81 4.41 8.48 10.46
C THR A 81 3.41 7.37 10.14
N SER A 82 2.10 7.68 10.16
CA SER A 82 1.05 6.73 9.76
C SER A 82 1.21 6.23 8.33
N LEU A 83 1.58 7.12 7.39
CA LEU A 83 1.80 6.76 6.00
C LEU A 83 3.01 5.82 5.85
N LEU A 84 4.12 6.08 6.54
CA LEU A 84 5.32 5.24 6.49
C LEU A 84 5.08 3.83 7.03
N GLU A 85 4.23 3.66 8.04
CA GLU A 85 3.89 2.35 8.60
C GLU A 85 2.81 1.61 7.79
N LEU A 86 1.89 2.33 7.13
CA LEU A 86 0.81 1.71 6.33
C LEU A 86 1.22 1.35 4.90
N LEU A 87 2.19 2.05 4.31
CA LEU A 87 2.67 1.84 2.94
C LEU A 87 3.69 0.69 2.68
N PRO A 88 4.44 0.11 3.64
CA PRO A 88 5.49 -0.87 3.33
C PRO A 88 4.93 -2.11 2.63
N PHE A 89 3.70 -2.50 2.99
CA PHE A 89 3.03 -3.64 2.39
C PHE A 89 2.66 -3.40 0.92
N ALA A 90 2.02 -2.26 0.61
CA ALA A 90 1.59 -1.93 -0.74
C ALA A 90 2.79 -1.68 -1.67
N SER A 91 3.80 -0.93 -1.21
CA SER A 91 4.96 -0.57 -2.03
C SER A 91 5.89 -1.76 -2.31
N THR A 92 6.16 -2.62 -1.31
CA THR A 92 6.97 -3.83 -1.51
C THR A 92 6.26 -4.81 -2.42
N TYR A 93 4.97 -5.07 -2.20
CA TYR A 93 4.19 -5.97 -3.06
C TYR A 93 4.14 -5.49 -4.52
N LEU A 94 3.88 -4.18 -4.72
CA LEU A 94 3.87 -3.60 -6.06
C LEU A 94 5.26 -3.66 -6.71
N CYS A 95 6.34 -3.41 -5.97
CA CYS A 95 7.70 -3.57 -6.46
C CYS A 95 8.00 -5.01 -6.88
N GLU A 96 7.72 -6.00 -6.02
CA GLU A 96 7.93 -7.42 -6.32
C GLU A 96 7.09 -7.87 -7.52
N THR A 97 5.84 -7.42 -7.61
CA THR A 97 4.95 -7.69 -8.74
C THR A 97 5.49 -7.06 -10.03
N ALA A 98 5.96 -5.82 -9.96
CA ALA A 98 6.56 -5.13 -11.10
C ALA A 98 7.85 -5.81 -11.57
N PHE A 99 8.74 -6.20 -10.65
CA PHE A 99 9.98 -6.91 -10.99
C PHE A 99 9.69 -8.30 -11.58
N SER A 100 8.75 -9.04 -11.02
CA SER A 100 8.33 -10.35 -11.53
C SER A 100 7.76 -10.23 -12.95
N THR A 101 6.90 -9.23 -13.17
CA THR A 101 6.30 -8.94 -14.48
C THR A 101 7.35 -8.51 -15.49
N LEU A 102 8.25 -7.60 -15.11
CA LEU A 102 9.37 -7.16 -15.95
C LEU A 102 10.25 -8.34 -16.37
N THR A 103 10.52 -9.25 -15.43
CA THR A 103 11.30 -10.47 -15.68
C THR A 103 10.58 -11.37 -16.68
N ALA A 104 9.28 -11.59 -16.51
CA ALA A 104 8.46 -12.36 -17.45
C ALA A 104 8.44 -11.75 -18.86
N ILE A 105 8.31 -10.43 -18.97
CA ILE A 105 8.35 -9.72 -20.26
C ILE A 105 9.72 -9.88 -20.91
N LYS A 106 10.82 -9.63 -20.19
CA LYS A 106 12.18 -9.69 -20.76
C LYS A 106 12.67 -11.09 -21.11
N THR A 107 12.07 -12.14 -20.51
CA THR A 107 12.46 -13.54 -20.73
C THR A 107 11.45 -14.27 -21.60
N LYS A 108 10.29 -14.62 -21.04
CA LYS A 108 9.27 -15.48 -21.66
C LYS A 108 8.53 -14.80 -22.81
N TYR A 109 8.27 -13.51 -22.71
CA TYR A 109 7.44 -12.77 -23.68
C TYR A 109 8.21 -11.72 -24.47
N ARG A 110 9.55 -11.83 -24.51
CA ARG A 110 10.45 -10.81 -25.10
C ARG A 110 10.12 -10.48 -26.56
N SER A 111 9.65 -11.45 -27.32
CA SER A 111 9.29 -11.28 -28.73
C SER A 111 7.85 -10.83 -28.96
N LYS A 112 7.03 -10.76 -27.90
CA LYS A 112 5.58 -10.54 -27.98
C LYS A 112 5.11 -9.27 -27.26
N LEU A 113 5.83 -8.82 -26.24
CA LEU A 113 5.44 -7.72 -25.37
C LEU A 113 6.52 -6.63 -25.33
N ASN A 114 6.07 -5.39 -25.26
CA ASN A 114 6.87 -4.20 -25.06
C ASN A 114 6.91 -3.85 -23.57
N VAL A 115 8.12 -3.74 -23.03
CA VAL A 115 8.36 -3.58 -21.59
C VAL A 115 7.54 -2.45 -20.97
N GLU A 116 7.61 -1.25 -21.51
CA GLU A 116 7.00 -0.07 -20.89
C GLU A 116 5.45 -0.09 -20.87
N PRO A 117 4.74 -0.24 -22.01
CA PRO A 117 3.29 -0.24 -22.00
C PRO A 117 2.69 -1.46 -21.32
N ASP A 118 3.28 -2.66 -21.50
CA ASP A 118 2.71 -3.90 -20.96
C ASP A 118 2.96 -4.03 -19.46
N LEU A 119 4.12 -3.57 -18.96
CA LEU A 119 4.36 -3.49 -17.52
C LEU A 119 3.36 -2.53 -16.88
N ARG A 120 3.15 -1.34 -17.47
CA ARG A 120 2.23 -0.33 -16.92
C ARG A 120 0.80 -0.85 -16.78
N VAL A 121 0.29 -1.56 -17.79
CA VAL A 121 -1.06 -2.15 -17.74
C VAL A 121 -1.13 -3.29 -16.72
N SER A 122 -0.06 -4.07 -16.58
CA SER A 122 -0.05 -5.25 -15.70
C SER A 122 0.04 -4.92 -14.21
N VAL A 123 0.67 -3.80 -13.84
CA VAL A 123 0.91 -3.41 -12.43
C VAL A 123 -0.07 -2.36 -11.91
N SER A 124 -0.96 -1.85 -12.75
CA SER A 124 -1.86 -0.75 -12.40
C SER A 124 -3.30 -1.23 -12.23
N ASP A 125 -3.87 -0.97 -11.05
CA ASP A 125 -5.29 -1.24 -10.78
C ASP A 125 -6.23 -0.29 -11.53
N ASN A 126 -5.72 0.86 -11.98
CA ASN A 126 -6.52 1.92 -12.61
C ASN A 126 -6.48 1.90 -14.14
N ILE A 127 -5.71 1.00 -14.74
CA ILE A 127 -5.56 0.92 -16.20
C ILE A 127 -6.11 -0.42 -16.67
N SER A 128 -7.36 -0.42 -17.12
CA SER A 128 -7.95 -1.61 -17.73
C SER A 128 -7.57 -1.72 -19.21
N PRO A 129 -7.22 -2.92 -19.71
CA PRO A 129 -6.97 -3.12 -21.13
C PRO A 129 -8.28 -2.90 -21.91
N ARG A 130 -8.18 -2.12 -22.99
CA ARG A 130 -9.33 -1.76 -23.85
C ARG A 130 -9.71 -2.89 -24.82
N ILE A 131 -9.90 -4.10 -24.29
CA ILE A 131 -10.13 -5.33 -25.09
C ILE A 131 -11.35 -5.20 -26.00
N ASN A 132 -12.43 -4.55 -25.54
CA ASN A 132 -13.64 -4.35 -26.34
C ASN A 132 -13.39 -3.53 -27.61
N ILE A 133 -12.52 -2.51 -27.54
CA ILE A 133 -12.17 -1.68 -28.69
C ILE A 133 -11.28 -2.47 -29.65
N LEU A 134 -10.30 -3.21 -29.10
CA LEU A 134 -9.40 -4.04 -29.90
C LEU A 134 -10.17 -5.12 -30.66
N THR A 135 -11.08 -5.83 -30.01
CA THR A 135 -11.91 -6.88 -30.62
C THR A 135 -12.87 -6.34 -31.68
N ALA A 136 -13.41 -5.13 -31.50
CA ALA A 136 -14.23 -4.48 -32.53
C ALA A 136 -13.42 -4.03 -33.77
N SER A 137 -12.12 -3.78 -33.60
CA SER A 137 -11.22 -3.33 -34.68
C SER A 137 -10.50 -4.46 -35.42
N VAL A 138 -10.50 -5.68 -34.88
CA VAL A 138 -9.86 -6.84 -35.51
C VAL A 138 -10.83 -7.50 -36.47
N GLN A 139 -10.51 -7.46 -37.76
CA GLN A 139 -11.23 -8.23 -38.78
C GLN A 139 -10.90 -9.71 -38.59
N ALA A 140 -11.93 -10.54 -38.40
CA ALA A 140 -11.74 -11.99 -38.29
C ALA A 140 -10.98 -12.49 -39.53
N GLN A 141 -9.79 -13.06 -39.32
CA GLN A 141 -9.10 -13.74 -40.40
C GLN A 141 -9.89 -15.02 -40.70
N GLY A 142 -10.55 -15.05 -41.85
CA GLY A 142 -11.20 -16.27 -42.33
C GLY A 142 -10.16 -17.38 -42.43
N SER A 143 -10.48 -18.54 -41.86
CA SER A 143 -9.65 -19.74 -42.04
C SER A 143 -9.66 -20.13 -43.52
N HIS A 144 -8.49 -20.45 -44.06
CA HIS A 144 -8.33 -21.02 -45.39
C HIS A 144 -8.44 -22.56 -45.36
#